data_AF-A0A2N1SPJ7-F1
#
_entry.id   AF-A0A2N1SPJ7-F1
#
_cell.length_a   1.000
_cell.length_b   1.000
_cell.length_c   1.000
_cell.angle_alpha   90.00
_cell.angle_beta   90.00
_cell.angle_gamma   90.00
#
_symmetry.space_group_name_H-M   'P 1'
#
loop_
_entity.id
_entity.type
_entity.pdbx_description
1 polymer ?
#
loop_
_entity_poly.entity_id
_entity_poly.type
_entity_poly.pdbx_seq_one_letter_code
_entity_poly.pdbx_strand_id
1 'polypeptide(L)'
;MLFLSSALFMGWSLGANDAANIFGTAVGTKMVSFRTAAAISCLFIILGAVVGGSGAAHGLGALGAIDRLAGAFVVSLSAAVTVLWMTRFGLPVSTSQAIVGAIIGWNLFTGNPTDPVVLTRIVGTWVYGPILAGIFAMLLFLVVRKVVNNSTIHLLVLDRYTRNALLVAGAFGAYSLGANNIANVMGVFIQALDLPAREFAGLVLSGEQQLFLLGGFAIAVGVVTFSKRVMLTVGDNLFKLSPVSAFVVVVATALVLFIFSSTWLSDLFVSVGLPPIPLVPVSQSQACVGAVVGIGLVKGGWRIINYRLLGKIGLGWIATPMLSASLSYVLLFFMQNVFMQNVQM
;
A
#
# COMPACT_ATOMS: atom_id res chain seq x y z
N MET A 1 -21.30 -0.44 13.74
CA MET A 1 -20.59 -1.60 13.12
C MET A 1 -20.77 -1.69 11.61
N LEU A 2 -21.97 -1.46 11.06
CA LEU A 2 -22.19 -1.49 9.60
C LEU A 2 -21.28 -0.52 8.82
N PHE A 3 -21.06 0.70 9.31
CA PHE A 3 -20.20 1.69 8.64
C PHE A 3 -18.71 1.29 8.55
N LEU A 4 -18.21 0.43 9.44
CA LEU A 4 -16.82 -0.05 9.33
C LEU A 4 -16.69 -1.21 8.33
N SER A 5 -17.80 -1.77 7.84
CA SER A 5 -17.74 -2.92 6.93
C SER A 5 -17.04 -2.60 5.60
N SER A 6 -17.14 -1.36 5.10
CA SER A 6 -16.41 -0.96 3.89
C SER A 6 -14.90 -0.89 4.15
N ALA A 7 -14.47 -0.39 5.30
CA ALA A 7 -13.08 -0.43 5.73
C ALA A 7 -12.57 -1.87 5.84
N LEU A 8 -13.32 -2.74 6.51
CA LEU A 8 -12.96 -4.16 6.66
C LEU A 8 -12.87 -4.86 5.30
N PHE A 9 -13.80 -4.57 4.38
CA PHE A 9 -13.76 -5.09 3.02
C PHE A 9 -12.54 -4.59 2.25
N MET A 10 -12.21 -3.30 2.39
CA MET A 10 -11.02 -2.69 1.79
C MET A 10 -9.73 -3.32 2.33
N GLY A 11 -9.63 -3.48 3.65
CA GLY A 11 -8.51 -4.15 4.30
C GLY A 11 -8.35 -5.60 3.84
N TRP A 12 -9.44 -6.36 3.82
CA TRP A 12 -9.44 -7.74 3.30
C TRP A 12 -8.99 -7.81 1.84
N SER A 13 -9.50 -6.92 0.98
CA SER A 13 -9.12 -6.84 -0.43
C SER A 13 -7.62 -6.52 -0.59
N LEU A 14 -7.10 -5.59 0.20
CA LEU A 14 -5.68 -5.27 0.24
C LEU A 14 -4.84 -6.48 0.64
N GLY A 15 -5.21 -7.18 1.71
CA GLY A 15 -4.48 -8.38 2.14
C GLY A 15 -4.48 -9.50 1.11
N ALA A 16 -5.60 -9.66 0.40
CA ALA A 16 -5.73 -10.66 -0.66
C ALA A 16 -4.81 -10.38 -1.86
N ASN A 17 -4.58 -9.11 -2.21
CA ASN A 17 -3.84 -8.72 -3.41
C ASN A 17 -2.38 -8.33 -3.13
N ASP A 18 -2.13 -7.50 -2.13
CA ASP A 18 -0.84 -6.82 -1.93
C ASP A 18 0.21 -7.69 -1.25
N ALA A 19 -0.20 -8.71 -0.50
CA ALA A 19 0.74 -9.67 0.09
C ALA A 19 1.53 -10.44 -0.99
N ALA A 20 0.95 -10.59 -2.19
CA ALA A 20 1.63 -11.21 -3.31
C ALA A 20 2.78 -10.35 -3.87
N ASN A 21 2.73 -9.03 -3.70
CA ASN A 21 3.83 -8.15 -4.08
C ASN A 21 5.07 -8.32 -3.18
N ILE A 22 4.89 -8.89 -1.97
CA ILE A 22 5.97 -9.13 -1.00
C ILE A 22 6.50 -10.56 -1.12
N PHE A 23 5.61 -11.55 -1.06
CA PHE A 23 6.00 -12.96 -0.99
C PHE A 23 5.70 -13.75 -2.28
N GLY A 24 5.05 -13.16 -3.28
CA GLY A 24 4.58 -13.87 -4.48
C GLY A 24 5.70 -14.61 -5.20
N THR A 25 6.82 -13.94 -5.52
CA THR A 25 7.95 -14.63 -6.15
C THR A 25 8.56 -15.70 -5.25
N ALA A 26 8.73 -15.44 -3.95
CA ALA A 26 9.32 -16.40 -3.01
C ALA A 26 8.47 -17.68 -2.85
N VAL A 27 7.14 -17.53 -2.86
CA VAL A 27 6.18 -18.65 -2.79
C VAL A 27 6.06 -19.34 -4.13
N GLY A 28 6.00 -18.60 -5.24
CA GLY A 28 5.93 -19.12 -6.61
C GLY A 28 7.16 -19.95 -6.99
N THR A 29 8.36 -19.54 -6.58
CA THR A 29 9.60 -20.30 -6.79
C THR A 29 9.82 -21.41 -5.76
N LYS A 30 8.85 -21.65 -4.86
CA LYS A 30 8.94 -22.63 -3.76
C LYS A 30 10.11 -22.41 -2.78
N MET A 31 10.68 -21.21 -2.76
CA MET A 31 11.74 -20.84 -1.81
C MET A 31 11.20 -20.69 -0.39
N VAL A 32 9.96 -20.19 -0.27
CA VAL A 32 9.25 -19.98 0.98
C VAL A 32 7.88 -20.64 0.89
N SER A 33 7.48 -21.35 1.95
CA SER A 33 6.14 -21.94 2.00
C SER A 33 5.07 -20.86 2.17
N PHE A 34 3.89 -21.05 1.57
CA PHE A 34 2.77 -20.13 1.74
C PHE A 34 2.42 -19.92 3.22
N ARG A 35 2.44 -20.98 4.05
CA ARG A 35 2.11 -20.89 5.47
C ARG A 35 3.06 -19.96 6.22
N THR A 36 4.36 -20.07 5.93
CA THR A 36 5.39 -19.20 6.52
C THR A 36 5.23 -17.76 6.05
N ALA A 37 5.04 -17.55 4.74
CA ALA A 37 4.82 -16.22 4.16
C ALA A 37 3.58 -15.54 4.75
N ALA A 38 2.47 -16.27 4.87
CA ALA A 38 1.22 -15.76 5.44
C ALA A 38 1.38 -15.41 6.93
N ALA A 39 2.02 -16.27 7.73
CA ALA A 39 2.24 -16.01 9.15
C ALA A 39 3.10 -14.76 9.39
N ILE A 40 4.22 -14.62 8.66
CA ILE A 40 5.07 -13.44 8.72
C ILE A 40 4.30 -12.20 8.26
N SER A 41 3.57 -12.29 7.16
CA SER A 41 2.78 -11.18 6.64
C SER A 41 1.75 -10.69 7.66
N CYS A 42 0.97 -11.60 8.26
CA CYS A 42 -0.06 -11.23 9.25
C CYS A 42 0.56 -10.51 10.46
N LEU A 43 1.63 -11.06 11.02
CA LEU A 43 2.29 -10.46 12.18
C LEU A 43 2.83 -9.07 11.87
N PHE A 44 3.63 -8.94 10.82
CA PHE A 44 4.31 -7.68 10.52
C PHE A 44 3.36 -6.63 9.93
N ILE A 45 2.32 -7.00 9.18
CA ILE A 45 1.29 -6.05 8.73
C ILE A 45 0.55 -5.45 9.92
N ILE A 46 0.13 -6.27 10.89
CA ILE A 46 -0.57 -5.77 12.09
C ILE A 46 0.35 -4.86 12.90
N LEU A 47 1.61 -5.27 13.11
CA LEU A 47 2.60 -4.45 13.80
C LEU A 47 2.85 -3.12 13.06
N GLY A 48 3.02 -3.15 11.74
CA GLY A 48 3.20 -1.96 10.92
C GLY A 48 2.01 -1.01 10.99
N ALA A 49 0.79 -1.55 10.89
CA ALA A 49 -0.44 -0.78 10.97
C ALA A 49 -0.59 -0.05 12.32
N VAL A 50 -0.35 -0.75 13.44
CA VAL A 50 -0.56 -0.17 14.78
C VAL A 50 0.58 0.76 15.20
N VAL A 51 1.83 0.44 14.84
CA VAL A 51 3.02 1.19 15.30
C VAL A 51 3.38 2.33 14.34
N GLY A 52 3.33 2.08 13.03
CA GLY A 52 3.80 3.03 12.01
C GLY A 52 2.68 3.66 11.16
N GLY A 53 1.41 3.37 11.47
CA GLY A 53 0.27 3.76 10.65
C GLY A 53 -0.16 5.23 10.73
N SER A 54 0.14 5.90 11.85
CA SER A 54 -0.41 7.23 12.16
C SER A 54 -0.02 8.28 11.14
N GLY A 55 1.25 8.35 10.73
CA GLY A 55 1.76 9.36 9.80
C GLY A 55 0.98 9.39 8.49
N ALA A 56 0.94 8.25 7.78
CA ALA A 56 0.22 8.16 6.51
C ALA A 56 -1.31 8.35 6.70
N ALA A 57 -1.88 7.86 7.80
CA ALA A 57 -3.31 7.95 8.03
C ALA A 57 -3.78 9.37 8.30
N HIS A 58 -3.02 10.16 9.07
CA HIS A 58 -3.29 11.58 9.30
C HIS A 58 -3.12 12.40 8.03
N GLY A 59 -2.06 12.16 7.24
CA GLY A 59 -1.86 12.88 5.98
C GLY A 59 -2.98 12.61 4.96
N LEU A 60 -3.50 11.39 4.90
CA LEU A 60 -4.68 11.09 4.07
C LEU A 60 -5.96 11.71 4.65
N GLY A 61 -6.17 11.60 5.97
CA GLY A 61 -7.35 12.13 6.64
C GLY A 61 -7.50 13.64 6.48
N ALA A 62 -6.38 14.38 6.44
CA ALA A 62 -6.36 15.82 6.22
C ALA A 62 -6.91 16.26 4.85
N LEU A 63 -6.92 15.39 3.83
CA LEU A 63 -7.43 15.75 2.50
C LEU A 63 -8.97 15.90 2.46
N GLY A 64 -9.66 15.11 3.27
CA GLY A 64 -11.13 15.08 3.31
C GLY A 64 -11.72 15.63 4.60
N ALA A 65 -11.02 15.56 5.73
CA ALA A 65 -11.57 15.93 7.04
C ALA A 65 -12.99 15.37 7.28
N ILE A 66 -13.21 14.11 6.91
CA ILE A 66 -14.53 13.48 6.90
C ILE A 66 -14.99 13.27 8.34
N ASP A 67 -16.01 14.00 8.76
CA ASP A 67 -16.54 14.03 10.12
C ASP A 67 -17.75 13.09 10.32
N ARG A 68 -18.38 12.62 9.23
CA ARG A 68 -19.55 11.72 9.28
C ARG A 68 -19.22 10.29 8.89
N LEU A 69 -19.67 9.34 9.72
CA LEU A 69 -19.50 7.89 9.48
C LEU A 69 -20.08 7.41 8.16
N ALA A 70 -21.22 7.97 7.73
CA ALA A 70 -21.83 7.62 6.44
C ALA A 70 -20.95 8.06 5.26
N GLY A 71 -20.33 9.24 5.35
CA GLY A 71 -19.36 9.73 4.37
C GLY A 71 -18.12 8.83 4.31
N ALA A 72 -17.53 8.53 5.47
CA ALA A 72 -16.37 7.64 5.57
C ALA A 72 -16.65 6.25 4.99
N PHE A 73 -17.84 5.70 5.28
CA PHE A 73 -18.30 4.43 4.72
C PHE A 73 -18.33 4.46 3.19
N VAL A 74 -18.96 5.48 2.59
CA VAL A 74 -19.08 5.60 1.12
C VAL A 74 -17.73 5.80 0.46
N VAL A 75 -16.88 6.66 1.02
CA VAL A 75 -15.55 6.91 0.47
C VAL A 75 -14.73 5.63 0.44
N SER A 76 -14.68 4.88 1.54
CA SER A 76 -13.98 3.60 1.61
C SER A 76 -14.62 2.55 0.69
N LEU A 77 -15.95 2.47 0.62
CA LEU A 77 -16.66 1.53 -0.26
C LEU A 77 -16.38 1.81 -1.73
N SER A 78 -16.41 3.09 -2.13
CA SER A 78 -16.15 3.52 -3.50
C SER A 78 -14.73 3.15 -3.93
N ALA A 79 -13.75 3.40 -3.07
CA ALA A 79 -12.37 2.99 -3.32
C ALA A 79 -12.26 1.47 -3.49
N ALA A 80 -12.84 0.70 -2.57
CA ALA A 80 -12.78 -0.76 -2.60
C ALA A 80 -13.47 -1.36 -3.85
N VAL A 81 -14.63 -0.84 -4.23
CA VAL A 81 -15.37 -1.27 -5.43
C VAL A 81 -14.61 -0.89 -6.70
N THR A 82 -14.05 0.32 -6.79
CA THR A 82 -13.22 0.72 -7.93
C THR A 82 -12.01 -0.21 -8.09
N VAL A 83 -11.30 -0.50 -6.99
CA VAL A 83 -10.16 -1.42 -7.01
C VAL A 83 -10.59 -2.81 -7.47
N LEU A 84 -11.71 -3.33 -6.96
CA LEU A 84 -12.25 -4.63 -7.35
C LEU A 84 -12.60 -4.69 -8.85
N TRP A 85 -13.34 -3.70 -9.36
CA TRP A 85 -13.76 -3.66 -10.77
C TRP A 85 -12.57 -3.62 -11.71
N MET A 86 -11.64 -2.70 -11.46
CA MET A 86 -10.44 -2.56 -12.28
C MET A 86 -9.57 -3.82 -12.25
N THR A 87 -9.41 -4.45 -11.07
CA THR A 87 -8.67 -5.71 -10.95
C THR A 87 -9.34 -6.83 -11.75
N ARG A 88 -10.68 -6.90 -11.75
CA ARG A 88 -11.44 -7.87 -12.58
C ARG A 88 -11.27 -7.63 -14.07
N PHE A 89 -11.12 -6.38 -14.51
CA PHE A 89 -10.80 -6.05 -15.90
C PHE A 89 -9.32 -6.23 -16.26
N GLY A 90 -8.51 -6.74 -15.33
CA GLY A 90 -7.07 -6.94 -15.53
C GLY A 90 -6.30 -5.62 -15.66
N LEU A 91 -6.88 -4.51 -15.20
CA LEU A 91 -6.22 -3.21 -15.21
C LEU A 91 -5.41 -3.04 -13.92
N PRO A 92 -4.12 -2.71 -14.04
CA PRO A 92 -3.26 -2.43 -12.89
C PRO A 92 -3.78 -1.20 -12.13
N VAL A 93 -3.93 -1.35 -10.82
CA VAL A 93 -4.58 -0.36 -9.96
C VAL A 93 -3.73 0.06 -8.78
N SER A 94 -4.00 1.27 -8.31
CA SER A 94 -3.49 1.81 -7.07
C SER A 94 -4.63 2.05 -6.08
N THR A 95 -4.62 1.31 -4.98
CA THR A 95 -5.51 1.52 -3.83
C THR A 95 -5.41 2.94 -3.28
N SER A 96 -4.20 3.47 -3.10
CA SER A 96 -3.98 4.83 -2.59
C SER A 96 -4.56 5.90 -3.53
N GLN A 97 -4.56 5.67 -4.85
CA GLN A 97 -5.22 6.59 -5.80
C GLN A 97 -6.74 6.47 -5.75
N ALA A 98 -7.27 5.26 -5.56
CA ALA A 98 -8.71 5.04 -5.45
C ALA A 98 -9.29 5.79 -4.23
N ILE A 99 -8.67 5.67 -3.06
CA ILE A 99 -9.16 6.36 -1.85
C ILE A 99 -9.06 7.89 -1.97
N VAL A 100 -7.97 8.41 -2.55
CA VAL A 100 -7.82 9.85 -2.81
C VAL A 100 -8.88 10.34 -3.79
N GLY A 101 -9.14 9.60 -4.86
CA GLY A 101 -10.23 9.89 -5.78
C GLY A 101 -11.60 9.91 -5.09
N ALA A 102 -11.89 8.90 -4.27
CA ALA A 102 -13.13 8.85 -3.52
C ALA A 102 -13.29 10.02 -2.52
N ILE A 103 -12.21 10.46 -1.87
CA ILE A 103 -12.21 11.66 -1.00
C ILE A 103 -12.53 12.92 -1.83
N ILE A 104 -11.89 13.09 -2.99
CA ILE A 104 -12.21 14.21 -3.90
C ILE A 104 -13.68 14.18 -4.31
N GLY A 105 -14.24 13.01 -4.61
CA GLY A 105 -15.67 12.86 -4.89
C GLY A 105 -16.57 13.30 -3.73
N TRP A 106 -16.16 13.02 -2.48
CA TRP A 106 -16.87 13.49 -1.29
C TRP A 106 -16.74 15.00 -1.08
N ASN A 107 -15.55 15.58 -1.27
CA ASN A 107 -15.35 17.03 -1.22
C ASN A 107 -16.25 17.76 -2.23
N LEU A 108 -16.32 17.25 -3.47
CA LEU A 108 -17.18 17.80 -4.52
C LEU A 108 -18.67 17.69 -4.18
N PHE A 109 -19.10 16.57 -3.60
CA PHE A 109 -20.50 16.36 -3.24
C PHE A 109 -20.96 17.25 -2.07
N THR A 110 -20.11 17.39 -1.06
CA THR A 110 -20.40 18.15 0.17
C THR A 110 -20.12 19.64 0.05
N GLY A 111 -19.46 20.09 -1.03
CA GLY A 111 -19.03 21.47 -1.21
C GLY A 111 -17.79 21.84 -0.38
N ASN A 112 -17.13 20.87 0.26
CA ASN A 112 -15.91 21.09 1.02
C ASN A 112 -14.71 21.38 0.11
N PRO A 113 -13.87 22.38 0.43
CA PRO A 113 -12.68 22.67 -0.35
C PRO A 113 -11.66 21.53 -0.21
N THR A 114 -11.09 21.10 -1.34
CA THR A 114 -9.95 20.17 -1.32
C THR A 114 -8.68 20.96 -1.07
N ASP A 115 -7.94 20.65 -0.01
CA ASP A 115 -6.68 21.34 0.30
C ASP A 115 -5.65 21.10 -0.83
N PRO A 116 -5.27 22.15 -1.58
CA PRO A 116 -4.35 22.01 -2.71
C PRO A 116 -2.93 21.63 -2.26
N VAL A 117 -2.51 21.99 -1.05
CA VAL A 117 -1.19 21.66 -0.51
C VAL A 117 -1.12 20.17 -0.16
N VAL A 118 -2.16 19.62 0.48
CA VAL A 118 -2.23 18.19 0.78
C VAL A 118 -2.34 17.38 -0.51
N LEU A 119 -3.20 17.80 -1.45
CA LEU A 119 -3.38 17.12 -2.73
C LEU A 119 -2.08 17.09 -3.55
N THR A 120 -1.36 18.22 -3.64
CA THR A 120 -0.09 18.29 -4.39
C THR A 120 0.99 17.41 -3.76
N ARG A 121 1.06 17.31 -2.43
CA ARG A 121 1.96 16.36 -1.74
C ARG A 121 1.63 14.92 -2.11
N ILE A 122 0.35 14.54 -2.09
CA ILE A 122 -0.11 13.19 -2.42
C ILE A 122 0.20 12.86 -3.90
N VAL A 123 -0.24 13.70 -4.83
CA VAL A 123 -0.02 13.52 -6.28
C VAL A 123 1.48 13.51 -6.59
N GLY A 124 2.28 14.30 -5.89
CA GLY A 124 3.74 14.27 -5.98
C GLY A 124 4.31 12.87 -5.71
N THR A 125 3.79 12.14 -4.71
CA THR A 125 4.26 10.78 -4.41
C THR A 125 3.92 9.76 -5.50
N TRP A 126 2.91 10.00 -6.33
CA TRP A 126 2.58 9.14 -7.46
C TRP A 126 3.63 9.22 -8.58
N VAL A 127 4.37 10.33 -8.64
CA VAL A 127 5.48 10.55 -9.55
C VAL A 127 6.80 10.13 -8.91
N TYR A 128 7.12 10.69 -7.73
CA TYR A 128 8.39 10.46 -7.06
C TYR A 128 8.52 9.03 -6.50
N GLY A 129 7.41 8.38 -6.12
CA GLY A 129 7.39 7.04 -5.54
C GLY A 129 7.98 5.96 -6.45
N PRO A 130 7.46 5.75 -7.68
CA PRO A 130 8.07 4.84 -8.66
C PRO A 130 9.53 5.16 -8.96
N ILE A 131 9.87 6.44 -9.10
CA ILE A 131 11.23 6.88 -9.45
C ILE A 131 12.20 6.51 -8.32
N LEU A 132 11.84 6.83 -7.08
CA LEU A 132 12.66 6.53 -5.91
C LEU A 132 12.80 5.01 -5.71
N ALA A 133 11.73 4.25 -5.90
CA ALA A 133 11.77 2.79 -5.85
C ALA A 133 12.69 2.20 -6.94
N GLY A 134 12.64 2.77 -8.15
CA GLY A 134 13.56 2.43 -9.23
C GLY A 134 15.01 2.71 -8.87
N ILE A 135 15.31 3.88 -8.30
CA ILE A 135 16.66 4.25 -7.86
C ILE A 135 17.17 3.28 -6.77
N PHE A 136 16.37 3.03 -5.73
CA PHE A 136 16.74 2.07 -4.69
C PHE A 136 16.95 0.67 -5.27
N ALA A 137 16.09 0.21 -6.16
CA ALA A 137 16.24 -1.09 -6.79
C ALA A 137 17.52 -1.18 -7.65
N MET A 138 17.87 -0.12 -8.38
CA MET A 138 19.12 -0.05 -9.15
C MET A 138 20.34 -0.16 -8.23
N LEU A 139 20.40 0.67 -7.19
CA LEU A 139 21.53 0.70 -6.25
C LEU A 139 21.67 -0.63 -5.50
N LEU A 140 20.58 -1.15 -4.94
CA LEU A 140 20.55 -2.43 -4.23
C LEU A 140 20.93 -3.58 -5.17
N PHE A 141 20.44 -3.60 -6.41
CA PHE A 141 20.78 -4.64 -7.36
C PHE A 141 22.27 -4.63 -7.71
N LEU A 142 22.89 -3.45 -7.88
CA LEU A 142 24.32 -3.34 -8.12
C LEU A 142 25.15 -3.87 -6.95
N VAL A 143 24.78 -3.52 -5.71
CA VAL A 143 25.43 -4.02 -4.50
C VAL A 143 25.30 -5.54 -4.40
N VAL A 144 24.08 -6.07 -4.51
CA VAL A 144 23.82 -7.51 -4.42
C VAL A 144 24.55 -8.27 -5.52
N ARG A 145 24.52 -7.77 -6.77
CA ARG A 145 25.26 -8.37 -7.89
C ARG A 145 26.76 -8.40 -7.63
N LYS A 146 27.34 -7.31 -7.11
CA LYS A 146 28.77 -7.24 -6.78
C LYS A 146 29.13 -8.24 -5.68
N VAL A 147 28.33 -8.32 -4.62
CA VAL A 147 28.54 -9.28 -3.53
C VAL A 147 28.47 -10.71 -4.04
N VAL A 148 27.43 -11.06 -4.80
CA VAL A 148 27.24 -12.43 -5.32
C VAL A 148 28.35 -12.80 -6.30
N ASN A 149 28.72 -11.91 -7.23
CA ASN A 149 29.75 -12.19 -8.23
C ASN A 149 31.16 -12.29 -7.65
N ASN A 150 31.46 -11.54 -6.59
CA ASN A 150 32.77 -11.57 -5.93
C ASN A 150 32.88 -12.67 -4.88
N SER A 151 31.80 -13.39 -4.62
CA SER A 151 31.75 -14.46 -3.63
C SER A 151 32.05 -15.81 -4.27
N THR A 152 32.92 -16.61 -3.66
CA THR A 152 33.14 -18.02 -4.02
C THR A 152 32.09 -18.96 -3.40
N ILE A 153 30.92 -18.43 -3.06
CA ILE A 153 29.87 -19.16 -2.33
C ILE A 153 29.29 -20.22 -3.25
N HIS A 154 29.27 -21.47 -2.77
CA HIS A 154 28.64 -22.58 -3.46
C HIS A 154 27.14 -22.32 -3.69
N LEU A 155 26.61 -22.72 -4.86
CA LEU A 155 25.23 -22.42 -5.29
C LEU A 155 24.17 -22.80 -4.23
N LEU A 156 24.32 -23.96 -3.59
CA LEU A 156 23.41 -24.43 -2.52
C LEU A 156 23.42 -23.55 -1.27
N VAL A 157 24.57 -22.96 -0.93
CA VAL A 157 24.72 -22.05 0.21
C VAL A 157 24.11 -20.69 -0.13
N LEU A 158 24.33 -20.21 -1.36
CA LEU A 158 23.69 -19.00 -1.88
C LEU A 158 22.16 -19.11 -1.87
N ASP A 159 21.62 -20.28 -2.23
CA ASP A 159 20.19 -20.56 -2.17
C ASP A 159 19.64 -20.43 -0.74
N ARG A 160 20.32 -21.03 0.24
CA ARG A 160 19.98 -20.89 1.67
C ARG A 160 20.01 -19.44 2.14
N TYR A 161 21.03 -18.67 1.78
CA TYR A 161 21.10 -17.24 2.13
C TYR A 161 20.00 -16.43 1.46
N THR A 162 19.68 -16.72 0.20
CA THR A 162 18.61 -16.05 -0.54
C THR A 162 17.25 -16.32 0.12
N ARG A 163 17.01 -17.55 0.58
CA ARG A 163 15.80 -17.89 1.35
C ARG A 163 15.67 -17.06 2.62
N ASN A 164 16.74 -16.97 3.41
CA ASN A 164 16.75 -16.19 4.64
C ASN A 164 16.56 -14.68 4.36
N ALA A 165 17.23 -14.16 3.32
CA ALA A 165 17.09 -12.78 2.89
C ALA A 165 15.66 -12.45 2.45
N LEU A 166 14.97 -13.36 1.75
CA LEU A 166 13.57 -13.21 1.37
C LEU A 166 12.62 -13.19 2.58
N LEU A 167 12.91 -13.95 3.63
CA LEU A 167 12.11 -13.92 4.86
C LEU A 167 12.25 -12.58 5.58
N VAL A 168 13.48 -12.06 5.70
CA VAL A 168 13.76 -10.77 6.35
C VAL A 168 13.20 -9.61 5.52
N ALA A 169 13.44 -9.59 4.21
CA ALA A 169 12.87 -8.60 3.30
C ALA A 169 11.34 -8.66 3.30
N GLY A 170 10.78 -9.87 3.35
CA GLY A 170 9.34 -10.06 3.41
C GLY A 170 8.73 -9.55 4.72
N ALA A 171 9.40 -9.74 5.85
CA ALA A 171 8.99 -9.16 7.13
C ALA A 171 9.01 -7.63 7.10
N PHE A 172 10.10 -7.03 6.60
CA PHE A 172 10.20 -5.57 6.44
C PHE A 172 9.18 -5.01 5.44
N GLY A 173 8.96 -5.73 4.33
CA GLY A 173 7.94 -5.38 3.34
C GLY A 173 6.52 -5.46 3.91
N ALA A 174 6.21 -6.47 4.70
CA ALA A 174 4.93 -6.62 5.37
C ALA A 174 4.70 -5.52 6.42
N TYR A 175 5.72 -5.16 7.19
CA TYR A 175 5.66 -4.03 8.12
C TYR A 175 5.37 -2.71 7.40
N SER A 176 6.17 -2.41 6.37
CA SER A 176 6.05 -1.17 5.61
C SER A 176 4.71 -1.10 4.87
N LEU A 177 4.20 -2.23 4.41
CA LEU A 177 2.86 -2.36 3.83
C LEU A 177 1.78 -2.00 4.86
N GLY A 178 1.85 -2.58 6.07
CA GLY A 178 0.90 -2.28 7.14
C GLY A 178 0.89 -0.81 7.52
N ALA A 179 2.08 -0.23 7.73
CA ALA A 179 2.24 1.19 8.09
C ALA A 179 1.70 2.13 7.01
N ASN A 180 1.92 1.83 5.74
CA ASN A 180 1.46 2.69 4.66
C ASN A 180 -0.03 2.49 4.33
N ASN A 181 -0.48 1.24 4.20
CA ASN A 181 -1.81 0.94 3.68
C ASN A 181 -2.92 1.07 4.72
N ILE A 182 -2.62 1.08 6.02
CA ILE A 182 -3.67 1.28 7.03
C ILE A 182 -4.36 2.64 6.88
N ALA A 183 -3.67 3.64 6.34
CA ALA A 183 -4.25 4.92 5.93
C ALA A 183 -5.41 4.72 4.96
N ASN A 184 -5.22 3.89 3.93
CA ASN A 184 -6.25 3.62 2.91
C ASN A 184 -7.46 2.84 3.45
N VAL A 185 -7.28 2.12 4.56
CA VAL A 185 -8.32 1.29 5.19
C VAL A 185 -9.10 2.08 6.22
N MET A 186 -8.39 2.73 7.16
CA MET A 186 -8.97 3.34 8.35
C MET A 186 -8.82 4.87 8.42
N GLY A 187 -7.99 5.49 7.57
CA GLY A 187 -7.68 6.92 7.65
C GLY A 187 -8.91 7.83 7.59
N VAL A 188 -9.89 7.48 6.74
CA VAL A 188 -11.15 8.24 6.61
C VAL A 188 -12.11 8.07 7.79
N PHE A 189 -11.84 7.12 8.69
CA PHE A 189 -12.66 6.87 9.88
C PHE A 189 -12.09 7.51 11.15
N ILE A 190 -10.84 7.98 11.13
CA ILE A 190 -10.19 8.56 12.32
C ILE A 190 -10.99 9.75 12.86
N GLN A 191 -11.40 10.67 12.00
CA GLN A 191 -12.14 11.87 12.40
C GLN A 191 -13.64 11.60 12.57
N ALA A 192 -14.18 10.64 11.80
CA ALA A 192 -15.59 10.27 11.87
C ALA A 192 -15.94 9.39 13.08
N LEU A 193 -14.96 8.75 13.72
CA LEU A 193 -15.15 7.88 14.86
C LEU A 193 -14.19 8.20 16.00
N ASP A 194 -14.66 8.99 16.96
CA ASP A 194 -13.93 9.26 18.19
C ASP A 194 -14.10 8.09 19.18
N LEU A 195 -13.02 7.34 19.41
CA LEU A 195 -12.98 6.22 20.34
C LEU A 195 -12.14 6.58 21.57
N PRO A 196 -12.66 6.34 22.79
CA PRO A 196 -11.87 6.55 23.99
C PRO A 196 -10.70 5.57 24.03
N ALA A 197 -9.58 6.02 24.62
CA ALA A 197 -8.44 5.16 24.87
C ALA A 197 -8.85 3.99 25.78
N ARG A 198 -8.37 2.78 25.47
CA ARG A 198 -8.66 1.57 26.23
C ARG A 198 -7.40 0.84 26.62
N GLU A 199 -7.37 0.33 27.84
CA GLU A 199 -6.32 -0.57 28.29
C GLU A 199 -6.64 -2.00 27.85
N PHE A 200 -5.68 -2.65 27.22
CA PHE A 200 -5.76 -4.05 26.83
C PHE A 200 -4.43 -4.74 27.13
N ALA A 201 -4.45 -5.75 27.99
CA ALA A 201 -3.27 -6.54 28.37
C ALA A 201 -2.07 -5.67 28.86
N GLY A 202 -2.34 -4.61 29.61
CA GLY A 202 -1.31 -3.69 30.12
C GLY A 202 -0.78 -2.65 29.11
N LEU A 203 -1.35 -2.61 27.90
CA LEU A 203 -1.08 -1.60 26.88
C LEU A 203 -2.27 -0.64 26.76
N VAL A 204 -2.01 0.67 26.82
CA VAL A 204 -3.03 1.69 26.55
C VAL A 204 -3.07 1.95 25.04
N LEU A 205 -4.18 1.57 24.40
CA LEU A 205 -4.42 1.79 22.98
C LEU A 205 -5.29 3.04 22.77
N SER A 206 -4.76 4.00 22.02
CA SER A 206 -5.52 5.14 21.53
C SER A 206 -6.68 4.70 20.62
N GLY A 207 -7.68 5.57 20.40
CA GLY A 207 -8.80 5.30 19.50
C GLY A 207 -8.34 4.95 18.08
N GLU A 208 -7.32 5.65 17.58
CA GLU A 208 -6.72 5.39 16.27
C GLU A 208 -6.04 4.02 16.21
N GLN A 209 -5.27 3.65 17.25
CA GLN A 209 -4.63 2.34 17.31
C GLN A 209 -5.64 1.20 17.36
N GLN A 210 -6.81 1.42 17.99
CA GLN A 210 -7.90 0.45 17.96
C GLN A 210 -8.45 0.25 16.54
N LEU A 211 -8.65 1.34 15.79
CA LEU A 211 -9.02 1.28 14.37
C LEU A 211 -7.94 0.59 13.54
N PHE A 212 -6.67 0.94 13.73
CA PHE A 212 -5.54 0.36 13.00
C PHE A 212 -5.38 -1.12 13.28
N LEU A 213 -5.60 -1.55 14.52
CA LEU A 213 -5.59 -2.96 14.89
C LEU A 213 -6.71 -3.72 14.16
N LEU A 214 -7.94 -3.18 14.18
CA LEU A 214 -9.08 -3.76 13.47
C LEU A 214 -8.83 -3.85 11.95
N GLY A 215 -8.29 -2.80 11.34
CA GLY A 215 -7.94 -2.78 9.91
C GLY A 215 -6.78 -3.73 9.58
N GLY A 216 -5.77 -3.81 10.45
CA GLY A 216 -4.67 -4.76 10.36
C GLY A 216 -5.15 -6.21 10.39
N PHE A 217 -6.11 -6.54 11.26
CA PHE A 217 -6.75 -7.85 11.27
C PHE A 217 -7.51 -8.12 9.97
N ALA A 218 -8.24 -7.15 9.43
CA ALA A 218 -8.94 -7.31 8.16
C ALA A 218 -7.95 -7.63 7.01
N ILE A 219 -6.83 -6.92 6.95
CA ILE A 219 -5.75 -7.20 6.00
C ILE A 219 -5.20 -8.62 6.22
N ALA A 220 -4.88 -9.00 7.46
CA ALA A 220 -4.37 -10.33 7.78
C ALA A 220 -5.35 -11.45 7.36
N VAL A 221 -6.66 -11.28 7.58
CA VAL A 221 -7.68 -12.23 7.11
C VAL A 221 -7.67 -12.33 5.58
N GLY A 222 -7.52 -11.22 4.87
CA GLY A 222 -7.33 -11.20 3.42
C GLY A 222 -6.13 -12.03 2.96
N VAL A 223 -4.99 -11.89 3.66
CA VAL A 223 -3.78 -12.69 3.38
C VAL A 223 -4.07 -14.18 3.51
N VAL A 224 -4.62 -14.62 4.64
CA VAL A 224 -4.82 -16.06 4.91
C VAL A 224 -5.84 -16.67 3.96
N THR A 225 -6.90 -15.93 3.61
CA THR A 225 -8.05 -16.48 2.87
C THR A 225 -7.84 -16.51 1.35
N PHE A 226 -7.31 -15.44 0.73
CA PHE A 226 -7.30 -15.30 -0.73
C PHE A 226 -5.92 -15.12 -1.35
N SER A 227 -4.90 -14.67 -0.60
CA SER A 227 -3.60 -14.34 -1.19
C SER A 227 -2.85 -15.54 -1.78
N LYS A 228 -3.15 -16.78 -1.37
CA LYS A 228 -2.47 -17.98 -1.88
C LYS A 228 -2.51 -18.09 -3.40
N ARG A 229 -3.68 -17.85 -4.01
CA ARG A 229 -3.85 -17.96 -5.46
C ARG A 229 -3.06 -16.87 -6.17
N VAL A 230 -3.12 -15.65 -5.64
CA VAL A 230 -2.41 -14.48 -6.18
C VAL A 230 -0.90 -14.65 -6.07
N MET A 231 -0.39 -15.12 -4.93
CA MET A 231 1.04 -15.40 -4.75
C MET A 231 1.57 -16.44 -5.74
N LEU A 232 0.76 -17.46 -6.08
CA LEU A 232 1.14 -18.48 -7.05
C LEU A 232 1.10 -18.00 -8.50
N THR A 233 0.42 -16.89 -8.80
CA THR A 233 0.28 -16.34 -10.17
C THR A 233 1.14 -15.10 -10.43
N VAL A 234 1.66 -14.42 -9.40
CA VAL A 234 2.43 -13.17 -9.51
C VAL A 234 3.88 -13.35 -10.06
N GLY A 235 4.24 -14.55 -10.53
CA GLY A 235 5.58 -14.83 -11.09
C GLY A 235 5.80 -14.49 -12.57
N ASP A 236 4.75 -14.28 -13.37
CA ASP A 236 4.87 -14.39 -14.84
C ASP A 236 4.53 -13.13 -15.68
N ASN A 237 3.95 -12.06 -15.11
CA ASN A 237 3.28 -11.06 -15.95
C ASN A 237 4.05 -9.77 -16.28
N LEU A 238 5.05 -9.35 -15.50
CA LEU A 238 5.79 -8.10 -15.72
C LEU A 238 7.25 -8.32 -16.12
N PHE A 239 7.94 -9.22 -15.43
CA PHE A 239 9.33 -9.60 -15.67
C PHE A 239 9.59 -10.92 -14.94
N LYS A 240 10.27 -11.89 -15.56
CA LYS A 240 10.68 -13.12 -14.86
C LYS A 240 11.76 -12.77 -13.82
N LEU A 241 11.35 -12.58 -12.57
CA LEU A 241 12.25 -12.23 -11.49
C LEU A 241 12.91 -13.49 -10.93
N SER A 242 14.24 -13.54 -10.98
CA SER A 242 15.01 -14.46 -10.13
C SER A 242 14.76 -14.13 -8.64
N PRO A 243 14.85 -15.09 -7.71
CA PRO A 243 14.68 -14.86 -6.26
C PRO A 243 15.50 -13.67 -5.72
N VAL A 244 16.72 -13.48 -6.22
CA VAL A 244 17.60 -12.34 -5.88
C VAL A 244 17.02 -11.00 -6.35
N SER A 245 16.44 -10.96 -7.56
CA SER A 245 15.77 -9.75 -8.06
C SER A 245 14.49 -9.46 -7.29
N ALA A 246 13.73 -10.50 -6.92
CA ALA A 246 12.54 -10.33 -6.09
C ALA A 246 12.90 -9.75 -4.72
N PHE A 247 13.96 -10.25 -4.08
CA PHE A 247 14.50 -9.66 -2.85
C PHE A 247 14.75 -8.16 -3.01
N VAL A 248 15.44 -7.75 -4.09
CA VAL A 248 15.72 -6.33 -4.35
C VAL A 248 14.45 -5.52 -4.57
N VAL A 249 13.49 -6.01 -5.36
CA VAL A 249 12.20 -5.32 -5.59
C VAL A 249 11.44 -5.12 -4.28
N VAL A 250 11.37 -6.16 -3.45
CA VAL A 250 10.66 -6.11 -2.15
C VAL A 250 11.31 -5.09 -1.23
N VAL A 251 12.64 -5.12 -1.08
CA VAL A 251 13.35 -4.17 -0.22
C VAL A 251 13.22 -2.74 -0.75
N ALA A 252 13.40 -2.51 -2.05
CA ALA A 252 13.28 -1.18 -2.64
C ALA A 252 11.87 -0.59 -2.47
N THR A 253 10.84 -1.41 -2.72
CA THR A 253 9.44 -1.01 -2.52
C THR A 253 9.14 -0.73 -1.05
N ALA A 254 9.60 -1.60 -0.15
CA ALA A 254 9.41 -1.45 1.29
C ALA A 254 10.08 -0.19 1.84
N LEU A 255 11.30 0.14 1.36
CA LEU A 255 11.99 1.37 1.73
C LEU A 255 11.18 2.61 1.36
N VAL A 256 10.61 2.67 0.16
CA VAL A 256 9.74 3.79 -0.24
C VAL A 256 8.52 3.86 0.67
N LEU A 257 7.79 2.76 0.85
CA LEU A 257 6.61 2.77 1.72
C LEU A 257 6.93 3.23 3.15
N PHE A 258 8.04 2.75 3.70
CA PHE A 258 8.51 3.09 5.03
C PHE A 258 8.89 4.57 5.16
N ILE A 259 9.60 5.13 4.19
CA ILE A 259 10.01 6.55 4.19
C ILE A 259 8.80 7.47 4.29
N PHE A 260 7.76 7.21 3.48
CA PHE A 260 6.57 8.06 3.44
C PHE A 260 5.54 7.77 4.55
N SER A 261 5.71 6.70 5.34
CA SER A 261 4.87 6.42 6.52
C SER A 261 5.55 6.72 7.86
N SER A 262 6.89 6.82 7.89
CA SER A 262 7.65 6.94 9.13
C SER A 262 7.66 8.37 9.67
N THR A 263 6.94 8.61 10.77
CA THR A 263 6.98 9.86 11.55
C THR A 263 8.39 10.15 12.04
N TRP A 264 9.06 9.13 12.60
CA TRP A 264 10.44 9.24 13.08
C TRP A 264 11.41 9.75 12.01
N LEU A 265 11.31 9.25 10.78
CA LEU A 265 12.19 9.70 9.71
C LEU A 265 11.88 11.15 9.28
N SER A 266 10.61 11.52 9.25
CA SER A 266 10.19 12.90 9.00
C SER A 266 10.73 13.84 10.09
N ASP A 267 10.61 13.47 11.36
CA ASP A 267 11.10 14.27 12.49
C ASP A 267 12.63 14.39 12.47
N LEU A 268 13.33 13.32 12.09
CA LEU A 268 14.78 13.34 11.88
C LEU A 268 15.17 14.34 10.79
N PHE A 269 14.46 14.38 9.66
CA PHE A 269 14.71 15.35 8.59
C PHE A 269 14.59 16.79 9.10
N VAL A 270 13.50 17.07 9.83
CA VAL A 270 13.27 18.38 10.44
C VAL A 270 14.39 18.73 11.44
N SER A 271 14.84 17.76 12.25
CA SER A 271 15.91 17.99 13.23
C SER A 271 17.27 18.34 12.61
N VAL A 272 17.52 17.93 11.36
CA VAL A 272 18.75 18.23 10.60
C VAL A 272 18.58 19.49 9.72
N GLY A 273 17.42 20.17 9.79
CA GLY A 273 17.12 21.38 9.02
C GLY A 273 16.66 21.11 7.59
N LEU A 274 16.29 19.86 7.27
CA LEU A 274 15.68 19.48 5.99
C LEU A 274 14.16 19.62 6.04
N PRO A 275 13.48 19.79 4.89
CA PRO A 275 12.02 19.80 4.84
C PRO A 275 11.44 18.45 5.30
N PRO A 276 10.27 18.45 5.96
CA PRO A 276 9.62 17.23 6.40
C PRO A 276 9.27 16.33 5.22
N ILE A 277 9.40 15.03 5.41
CA ILE A 277 8.95 14.03 4.44
C ILE A 277 7.41 14.04 4.48
N PRO A 278 6.73 14.11 3.32
CA PRO A 278 5.27 14.10 3.32
C PRO A 278 4.77 12.75 3.83
N LEU A 279 4.12 12.76 4.99
CA LEU A 279 3.54 11.58 5.62
C LEU A 279 2.21 11.24 4.96
N VAL A 280 2.26 10.65 3.77
CA VAL A 280 1.07 10.34 2.97
C VAL A 280 1.15 8.91 2.42
N PRO A 281 0.02 8.22 2.22
CA PRO A 281 0.04 6.88 1.66
C PRO A 281 0.59 6.90 0.24
N VAL A 282 1.49 5.98 -0.05
CA VAL A 282 2.13 5.83 -1.35
C VAL A 282 1.59 4.56 -1.98
N SER A 283 1.48 4.57 -3.31
CA SER A 283 1.02 3.38 -4.02
C SER A 283 2.11 2.31 -4.07
N GLN A 284 1.88 1.19 -3.39
CA GLN A 284 2.78 0.03 -3.46
C GLN A 284 2.91 -0.49 -4.89
N SER A 285 1.82 -0.60 -5.65
CA SER A 285 1.84 -1.06 -7.04
C SER A 285 2.75 -0.20 -7.91
N GLN A 286 2.67 1.12 -7.76
CA GLN A 286 3.51 2.10 -8.45
C GLN A 286 4.99 1.97 -8.07
N ALA A 287 5.30 1.88 -6.76
CA ALA A 287 6.65 1.68 -6.27
C ALA A 287 7.24 0.35 -6.77
N CYS A 288 6.46 -0.74 -6.76
CA CYS A 288 6.87 -2.05 -7.27
C CYS A 288 7.19 -2.01 -8.78
N VAL A 289 6.33 -1.37 -9.59
CA VAL A 289 6.57 -1.17 -11.02
C VAL A 289 7.87 -0.37 -11.24
N GLY A 290 8.06 0.70 -10.48
CA GLY A 290 9.29 1.50 -10.50
C GLY A 290 10.55 0.68 -10.20
N ALA A 291 10.50 -0.14 -9.14
CA ALA A 291 11.60 -1.04 -8.77
C ALA A 291 11.91 -2.08 -9.85
N VAL A 292 10.89 -2.68 -10.46
CA VAL A 292 11.07 -3.64 -11.58
C VAL A 292 11.70 -2.96 -12.79
N VAL A 293 11.24 -1.76 -13.15
CA VAL A 293 11.83 -0.95 -14.23
C VAL A 293 13.29 -0.63 -13.92
N GLY A 294 13.62 -0.23 -12.69
CA GLY A 294 15.00 0.04 -12.26
C GLY A 294 15.92 -1.17 -12.46
N ILE A 295 15.51 -2.36 -12.02
CA ILE A 295 16.28 -3.59 -12.27
C ILE A 295 16.40 -3.89 -13.76
N GLY A 296 15.33 -3.70 -14.53
CA GLY A 296 15.31 -3.87 -15.98
C GLY A 296 16.37 -3.02 -16.69
N LEU A 297 16.49 -1.74 -16.29
CA LEU A 297 17.49 -0.81 -16.81
C LEU A 297 18.92 -1.30 -16.54
N VAL A 298 19.20 -1.81 -15.33
CA VAL A 298 20.55 -2.30 -14.99
C VAL A 298 20.88 -3.64 -15.66
N LYS A 299 19.90 -4.52 -15.87
CA LYS A 299 20.13 -5.85 -16.45
C LYS A 299 20.34 -5.84 -17.97
N GLY A 300 19.60 -5.02 -18.70
CA GLY A 300 19.74 -4.97 -20.16
C GLY A 300 19.16 -3.72 -20.80
N GLY A 301 19.11 -2.63 -20.03
CA GLY A 301 18.73 -1.31 -20.52
C GLY A 301 17.28 -1.21 -20.99
N TRP A 302 17.04 -0.16 -21.77
CA TRP A 302 15.72 0.25 -22.25
C TRP A 302 15.01 -0.78 -23.15
N ARG A 303 15.73 -1.76 -23.71
CA ARG A 303 15.19 -2.70 -24.71
C ARG A 303 14.39 -3.86 -24.11
N ILE A 304 14.60 -4.18 -22.84
CA ILE A 304 13.90 -5.30 -22.16
C ILE A 304 12.55 -4.85 -21.57
N ILE A 305 12.32 -3.53 -21.48
CA ILE A 305 11.12 -2.97 -20.88
C ILE A 305 9.94 -3.03 -21.87
N ASN A 306 8.82 -3.59 -21.43
CA ASN A 306 7.59 -3.61 -22.21
C ASN A 306 6.83 -2.27 -22.08
N TYR A 307 7.11 -1.32 -22.97
CA TYR A 307 6.46 -0.01 -22.97
C TYR A 307 4.94 -0.05 -23.18
N ARG A 308 4.43 -1.04 -23.92
CA ARG A 308 2.98 -1.20 -24.10
C ARG A 308 2.29 -1.56 -22.79
N LEU A 309 2.91 -2.41 -21.98
CA LEU A 309 2.43 -2.75 -20.64
C LEU A 309 2.53 -1.55 -19.69
N LEU A 310 3.65 -0.82 -19.71
CA LEU A 310 3.79 0.42 -18.93
C LEU A 310 2.75 1.48 -19.30
N GLY A 311 2.43 1.64 -20.59
CA GLY A 311 1.37 2.54 -21.04
C GLY A 311 0.00 2.15 -20.50
N LYS A 312 -0.35 0.85 -20.52
CA LYS A 312 -1.58 0.34 -19.89
C LYS A 312 -1.61 0.58 -18.38
N ILE A 313 -0.44 0.46 -17.72
CA ILE A 313 -0.28 0.78 -16.30
C ILE A 313 -0.56 2.26 -16.02
N GLY A 314 0.06 3.16 -16.79
CA GLY A 314 -0.17 4.59 -16.66
C GLY A 314 -1.63 5.00 -16.88
N LEU A 315 -2.31 4.39 -17.87
CA LEU A 315 -3.74 4.61 -18.10
C LEU A 315 -4.59 4.18 -16.90
N GLY A 316 -4.28 3.02 -16.30
CA GLY A 316 -4.92 2.57 -15.07
C GLY A 316 -4.77 3.58 -13.93
N TRP A 317 -3.58 4.15 -13.76
CA TRP A 317 -3.28 5.14 -12.71
C TRP A 317 -4.03 6.47 -12.87
N ILE A 318 -4.39 6.85 -14.09
CA ILE A 318 -5.23 8.04 -14.35
C ILE A 318 -6.72 7.70 -14.16
N ALA A 319 -7.16 6.55 -14.70
CA ALA A 319 -8.55 6.15 -14.64
C ALA A 319 -9.04 5.85 -13.21
N THR A 320 -8.18 5.27 -12.37
CA THR A 320 -8.54 4.84 -11.00
C THR A 320 -9.11 5.96 -10.13
N PRO A 321 -8.41 7.09 -9.90
CA PRO A 321 -8.94 8.17 -9.07
C PRO A 321 -10.20 8.80 -9.67
N MET A 322 -10.29 8.92 -11.00
CA MET A 322 -11.47 9.49 -11.68
C MET A 322 -12.72 8.63 -11.49
N LEU A 323 -12.59 7.32 -11.70
CA LEU A 323 -13.68 6.37 -11.50
C LEU A 323 -14.11 6.35 -10.03
N SER A 324 -13.15 6.35 -9.10
CA SER A 324 -13.48 6.34 -7.67
C SER A 324 -14.15 7.64 -7.20
N ALA A 325 -13.73 8.80 -7.72
CA ALA A 325 -14.38 10.08 -7.45
C ALA A 325 -15.83 10.09 -7.94
N SER A 326 -16.07 9.65 -9.18
CA SER A 326 -17.43 9.58 -9.73
C SER A 326 -18.34 8.62 -8.95
N LEU A 327 -17.80 7.46 -8.56
CA LEU A 327 -18.55 6.47 -7.80
C LEU A 327 -18.89 6.99 -6.40
N SER A 328 -17.93 7.64 -5.75
CA SER A 328 -18.12 8.28 -4.44
C SER A 328 -19.22 9.33 -4.49
N TYR A 329 -19.17 10.25 -5.46
CA TYR A 329 -20.19 11.28 -5.64
C TYR A 329 -21.60 10.66 -5.82
N VAL A 330 -21.73 9.65 -6.69
CA VAL A 330 -23.02 8.98 -6.94
C VAL A 330 -23.52 8.25 -5.70
N LEU A 331 -22.66 7.50 -5.01
CA LEU A 331 -23.07 6.74 -3.82
C LEU A 331 -23.44 7.66 -2.64
N LEU A 332 -22.82 8.84 -2.53
CA LEU A 332 -23.21 9.84 -1.53
C LEU A 332 -24.61 10.38 -1.79
N PHE A 333 -24.96 10.62 -3.05
CA PHE A 333 -26.32 11.00 -3.42
C PHE A 333 -27.35 9.97 -2.94
N PHE A 334 -27.08 8.68 -3.14
CA PHE A 334 -27.97 7.61 -2.63
C PHE A 334 -28.00 7.56 -1.11
N MET A 335 -26.85 7.69 -0.44
CA MET A 335 -26.81 7.68 1.03
C MET A 335 -27.59 8.84 1.65
N GLN A 336 -27.52 10.03 1.06
CA GLN A 336 -28.28 11.19 1.54
C GLN A 336 -29.77 11.10 1.23
N ASN A 337 -30.14 10.77 -0.02
CA ASN A 337 -31.52 10.92 -0.49
C ASN A 337 -32.37 9.65 -0.33
N VAL A 338 -31.76 8.46 -0.33
CA VAL A 338 -32.49 7.20 -0.21
C VAL A 338 -32.40 6.65 1.21
N PHE A 339 -31.21 6.65 1.80
CA PHE A 339 -30.99 6.14 3.15
C PHE A 339 -31.13 7.21 4.24
N MET A 340 -31.42 8.46 3.86
CA MET A 340 -31.62 9.60 4.74
C MET A 340 -30.49 9.77 5.77
N GLN A 341 -29.26 9.45 5.36
CA GLN A 341 -28.07 9.57 6.22
C GLN A 341 -27.45 10.95 6.06
N ASN A 342 -27.01 11.53 7.18
CA ASN A 342 -26.20 12.75 7.15
C ASN A 342 -24.78 12.42 6.68
N VAL A 343 -24.47 12.84 5.46
CA VAL A 343 -23.15 12.65 4.82
C VAL A 343 -22.29 13.93 4.81
N GLN A 344 -22.85 15.03 5.30
CA GLN A 344 -22.26 16.37 5.41
C GLN A 344 -22.68 17.03 6.72
N MET A 345 -22.02 18.13 7.09
CA MET A 345 -22.43 18.97 8.23
C MET A 345 -23.79 19.61 8.01
#